data_AF-A0A6G9YKG1-F1
#
_entry.id   AF-A0A6G9YKG1-F1
#
_cell.length_a   1.000
_cell.length_b   1.000
_cell.length_c   1.000
_cell.angle_alpha   90.00
_cell.angle_beta   90.00
_cell.angle_gamma   90.00
#
_symmetry.space_group_name_H-M   'P 1'
#
loop_
_entity.id
_entity.type
_entity.pdbx_description
1 polymer ?
#
loop_
_entity_poly.entity_id
_entity_poly.type
_entity_poly.pdbx_seq_one_letter_code
_entity_poly.pdbx_strand_id
1 'polypeptide(L)'
;MVYGVSYQRTPYRLCSRGGSLSESADPARQLLTLLWREYLPPRRRGRGPKQAVSVDAVVAAAIALADRDGYAKVSIRTVAAELGLRPMSLYTYVPSKEALTALMADAVAEADAPIPPELPVRDRMAAIARQVRAELLAHPWLLEVSPWRMVLGPGRMRRYERQLAALDGAGLSDLAMDRVVAVLSEFATGNARMAIAGSRATAEVSDAEWWAEHGPTLTELMPADLFPLSSRVGAAVGEFYQAPADPAGAFEYGLARLLDGILADTGSRAVNTEP
;
A
#
# COMPACT_ATOMS: atom_id res chain seq x y z
N MET A 1 16.59 -22.46 -35.51
CA MET A 1 17.95 -22.63 -34.94
C MET A 1 17.76 -22.77 -33.44
N VAL A 2 17.98 -23.98 -32.94
CA VAL A 2 17.57 -24.43 -31.60
C VAL A 2 18.79 -24.43 -30.68
N TYR A 3 18.69 -23.77 -29.54
CA TYR A 3 19.52 -24.02 -28.35
C TYR A 3 18.52 -24.15 -27.18
N GLY A 4 18.43 -25.23 -26.40
CA GLY A 4 19.39 -26.27 -26.10
C GLY A 4 19.90 -26.10 -24.66
N VAL A 5 19.02 -26.19 -23.66
CA VAL A 5 19.42 -26.23 -22.24
C VAL A 5 19.14 -27.63 -21.70
N SER A 6 20.21 -28.41 -21.61
CA SER A 6 20.24 -29.75 -21.01
C SER A 6 20.02 -29.65 -19.50
N TYR A 7 18.91 -30.19 -19.00
CA TYR A 7 18.71 -30.46 -17.58
C TYR A 7 19.08 -31.92 -17.31
N GLN A 8 20.23 -32.16 -16.68
CA GLN A 8 20.60 -33.50 -16.22
C GLN A 8 19.67 -33.92 -15.06
N ARG A 9 18.88 -34.97 -15.29
CA ARG A 9 18.06 -35.63 -14.26
C ARG A 9 18.95 -36.49 -13.35
N THR A 10 19.11 -36.09 -12.10
CA THR A 10 19.57 -36.99 -11.04
C THR A 10 18.35 -37.75 -10.48
N PRO A 11 18.34 -39.10 -10.43
CA PRO A 11 17.18 -39.85 -9.96
C PRO A 11 17.19 -39.95 -8.44
N TYR A 12 16.31 -39.21 -7.77
CA TYR A 12 16.01 -39.48 -6.36
C TYR A 12 15.21 -40.78 -6.27
N ARG A 13 15.83 -41.81 -5.68
CA ARG A 13 15.18 -43.07 -5.32
C ARG A 13 14.09 -42.80 -4.28
N LEU A 14 12.86 -43.17 -4.61
CA LEU A 14 11.75 -43.29 -3.67
C LEU A 14 12.11 -44.33 -2.60
N CYS A 15 12.37 -43.87 -1.38
CA CYS A 15 12.31 -44.73 -0.19
C CYS A 15 11.00 -44.41 0.52
N SER A 16 10.01 -45.27 0.29
CA SER A 16 8.75 -45.30 1.01
C SER A 16 8.98 -45.75 2.45
N ARG A 17 8.67 -44.89 3.42
CA ARG A 17 8.32 -45.31 4.79
C ARG A 17 7.44 -44.27 5.45
N GLY A 18 6.27 -44.73 5.89
CA GLY A 18 5.23 -43.92 6.50
C GLY A 18 5.69 -43.19 7.76
N GLY A 19 5.23 -41.96 7.87
CA GLY A 19 5.22 -41.16 9.07
C GLY A 19 4.11 -40.14 8.91
N SER A 20 3.04 -40.30 9.69
CA SER A 20 1.94 -39.35 9.78
C SER A 20 2.47 -38.00 10.26
N LEU A 21 2.69 -37.07 9.33
CA LEU A 21 2.85 -35.66 9.67
C LEU A 21 1.45 -35.14 10.03
N SER A 22 1.29 -34.78 11.29
CA SER A 22 0.10 -34.13 11.83
C SER A 22 -0.38 -33.02 10.91
N GLU A 23 -1.69 -33.03 10.64
CA GLU A 23 -2.49 -32.05 9.91
C GLU A 23 -2.54 -30.68 10.62
N SER A 24 -1.39 -30.10 11.00
CA SER A 24 -1.34 -28.69 11.38
C SER A 24 -1.52 -27.87 10.11
N ALA A 25 -2.69 -27.24 9.95
CA ALA A 25 -2.98 -26.38 8.81
C ALA A 25 -1.85 -25.37 8.63
N ASP A 26 -1.22 -25.36 7.45
CA ASP A 26 -0.24 -24.34 7.07
C ASP A 26 -0.91 -22.96 7.18
N PRO A 27 -0.45 -22.07 8.09
CA PRO A 27 -1.04 -20.76 8.31
C PRO A 27 -1.14 -19.93 7.00
N ALA A 28 -0.17 -20.09 6.10
CA ALA A 28 -0.18 -19.39 4.81
C ALA A 28 -1.31 -19.90 3.91
N ARG A 29 -1.49 -21.23 3.83
CA ARG A 29 -2.61 -21.84 3.09
C ARG A 29 -3.96 -21.44 3.66
N GLN A 30 -4.11 -21.37 4.98
CA GLN A 30 -5.35 -20.93 5.61
C GLN A 30 -5.67 -19.47 5.26
N LEU A 31 -4.68 -18.58 5.34
CA LEU A 31 -4.84 -17.18 4.95
C LEU A 31 -5.19 -17.04 3.46
N LEU A 32 -4.49 -17.74 2.55
CA LEU A 32 -4.82 -17.78 1.12
C LEU A 32 -6.26 -18.24 0.89
N THR A 33 -6.69 -19.31 1.55
CA THR A 33 -8.05 -19.83 1.43
C THR A 33 -9.10 -18.80 1.90
N LEU A 34 -8.77 -18.01 2.93
CA LEU A 34 -9.65 -16.95 3.44
C LEU A 34 -9.70 -15.74 2.51
N LEU A 35 -8.55 -15.28 1.99
CA LEU A 35 -8.48 -14.17 1.03
C LEU A 35 -9.29 -14.48 -0.23
N TRP A 36 -9.13 -15.69 -0.77
CA TRP A 36 -9.77 -16.13 -2.01
C TRP A 36 -11.13 -16.82 -1.79
N ARG A 37 -11.75 -16.65 -0.61
CA ARG A 37 -12.99 -17.36 -0.20
C ARG A 37 -14.15 -17.25 -1.20
N GLU A 38 -14.25 -16.14 -1.91
CA GLU A 38 -15.32 -15.87 -2.90
C GLU A 38 -15.10 -16.61 -4.23
N TYR A 39 -13.85 -16.95 -4.53
CA TYR A 39 -13.44 -17.67 -5.75
C TYR A 39 -13.41 -19.20 -5.55
N LEU A 40 -13.55 -19.65 -4.31
CA LEU A 40 -13.58 -21.06 -3.97
C LEU A 40 -15.02 -21.60 -4.04
N PRO A 41 -15.21 -22.87 -4.42
CA PRO A 41 -16.53 -23.48 -4.38
C PRO A 41 -17.14 -23.34 -2.98
N PRO A 42 -18.45 -23.03 -2.87
CA PRO A 42 -19.07 -22.77 -1.60
C PRO A 42 -18.83 -23.95 -0.66
N ARG A 43 -18.22 -23.69 0.50
CA ARG A 43 -18.08 -24.69 1.55
C ARG A 43 -19.48 -25.25 1.84
N ARG A 44 -19.64 -26.58 1.75
CA ARG A 44 -20.87 -27.27 2.15
C ARG A 44 -21.22 -26.82 3.57
N ARG A 45 -22.19 -25.92 3.70
CA ARG A 45 -22.66 -25.47 5.01
C ARG A 45 -23.23 -26.70 5.70
N GLY A 46 -22.59 -27.15 6.78
CA GLY A 46 -23.20 -28.11 7.69
C GLY A 46 -24.55 -27.57 8.15
N ARG A 47 -25.50 -28.46 8.43
CA ARG A 47 -26.85 -28.12 8.90
C ARG A 47 -26.73 -27.49 10.29
N GLY A 48 -26.56 -26.17 10.34
CA GLY A 48 -26.37 -25.39 11.55
C GLY A 48 -27.00 -23.99 11.41
N PRO A 49 -27.15 -23.24 12.52
CA PRO A 49 -27.75 -21.90 12.50
C PRO A 49 -27.00 -20.96 11.55
N LYS A 50 -27.72 -20.04 10.88
CA LYS A 50 -27.08 -18.98 10.08
C LYS A 50 -26.13 -18.19 11.00
N GLN A 51 -24.85 -18.09 10.62
CA GLN A 51 -23.90 -17.24 11.32
C GLN A 51 -24.41 -15.79 11.31
N ALA A 52 -24.42 -15.14 12.47
CA ALA A 52 -24.92 -13.78 12.64
C ALA A 52 -23.99 -12.72 12.02
N VAL A 53 -22.72 -13.07 11.76
CA VAL A 53 -21.66 -12.17 11.28
C VAL A 53 -20.89 -12.87 10.16
N SER A 54 -20.48 -12.14 9.11
CA SER A 54 -19.62 -12.64 8.03
C SER A 54 -18.15 -12.24 8.23
N VAL A 55 -17.22 -12.88 7.52
CA VAL A 55 -15.82 -12.44 7.49
C VAL A 55 -15.72 -10.98 7.02
N ASP A 56 -16.52 -10.59 6.03
CA ASP A 56 -16.51 -9.22 5.48
C ASP A 56 -16.97 -8.21 6.52
N ALA A 57 -17.96 -8.55 7.36
CA ALA A 57 -18.40 -7.72 8.47
C ALA A 57 -17.30 -7.57 9.54
N VAL A 58 -16.53 -8.64 9.81
CA VAL A 58 -15.37 -8.58 10.71
C VAL A 58 -14.28 -7.66 10.15
N VAL A 59 -13.99 -7.77 8.86
CA VAL A 59 -12.99 -6.93 8.19
C VAL A 59 -13.41 -5.46 8.17
N ALA A 60 -14.67 -5.17 7.82
CA ALA A 60 -15.20 -3.81 7.80
C ALA A 60 -15.15 -3.15 9.19
N ALA A 61 -15.53 -3.86 10.25
CA ALA A 61 -15.43 -3.35 11.62
C ALA A 61 -13.97 -3.10 12.03
N ALA A 62 -13.05 -3.96 11.63
CA ALA A 62 -11.63 -3.79 11.92
C ALA A 62 -11.01 -2.59 11.18
N ILE A 63 -11.40 -2.35 9.91
CA ILE A 63 -10.99 -1.15 9.15
C ILE A 63 -11.52 0.11 9.82
N ALA A 64 -12.83 0.16 10.13
CA ALA A 64 -13.43 1.30 10.80
C ALA A 64 -12.77 1.62 12.17
N LEU A 65 -12.41 0.58 12.94
CA LEU A 65 -11.67 0.72 14.18
C LEU A 65 -10.25 1.28 13.94
N ALA A 66 -9.54 0.78 12.94
CA ALA A 66 -8.21 1.26 12.59
C ALA A 66 -8.20 2.71 12.07
N ASP A 67 -9.20 3.10 11.27
CA ASP A 67 -9.34 4.46 10.76
C ASP A 67 -9.61 5.48 11.87
N ARG A 68 -10.44 5.08 12.85
CA ARG A 68 -10.85 5.94 13.97
C ARG A 68 -9.81 6.02 15.09
N ASP A 69 -9.30 4.86 15.54
CA ASP A 69 -8.52 4.75 16.78
C ASP A 69 -7.05 4.35 16.53
N GLY A 70 -6.68 4.12 15.27
CA GLY A 70 -5.33 3.68 14.87
C GLY A 70 -5.10 2.18 14.97
N TYR A 71 -4.12 1.68 14.21
CA TYR A 71 -3.83 0.24 14.10
C TYR A 71 -3.46 -0.42 15.43
N ALA A 72 -2.77 0.31 16.31
CA ALA A 72 -2.37 -0.16 17.63
C ALA A 72 -3.57 -0.63 18.47
N LYS A 73 -4.77 -0.07 18.24
CA LYS A 73 -6.01 -0.44 18.94
C LYS A 73 -6.73 -1.64 18.33
N VAL A 74 -6.34 -2.05 17.11
CA VAL A 74 -6.92 -3.22 16.45
C VAL A 74 -6.37 -4.51 17.07
N SER A 75 -7.27 -5.27 17.68
CA SER A 75 -7.01 -6.58 18.26
C SER A 75 -8.23 -7.48 18.07
N ILE A 76 -8.04 -8.79 18.16
CA ILE A 76 -9.16 -9.76 18.11
C ILE A 76 -10.22 -9.42 19.18
N ARG A 77 -9.79 -8.98 20.36
CA ARG A 77 -10.71 -8.63 21.45
C ARG A 77 -11.50 -7.35 21.17
N THR A 78 -10.84 -6.30 20.68
CA THR A 78 -11.49 -5.01 20.40
C THR A 78 -12.45 -5.12 19.21
N VAL A 79 -12.07 -5.83 18.16
CA VAL A 79 -12.97 -6.09 17.00
C VAL A 79 -14.16 -6.96 17.40
N ALA A 80 -13.95 -7.99 18.25
CA ALA A 80 -15.07 -8.78 18.76
C ALA A 80 -16.05 -7.93 19.57
N ALA A 81 -15.53 -7.04 20.43
CA ALA A 81 -16.35 -6.12 21.20
C ALA A 81 -17.16 -5.15 20.31
N GLU A 82 -16.56 -4.59 19.26
CA GLU A 82 -17.24 -3.73 18.28
C GLU A 82 -18.45 -4.43 17.64
N LEU A 83 -18.35 -5.75 17.45
CA LEU A 83 -19.40 -6.59 16.85
C LEU A 83 -20.34 -7.25 17.86
N GLY A 84 -20.20 -6.95 19.17
CA GLY A 84 -20.98 -7.60 20.23
C GLY A 84 -20.71 -9.10 20.38
N LEU A 85 -19.56 -9.58 19.92
CA LEU A 85 -19.14 -10.98 19.97
C LEU A 85 -18.21 -11.24 21.15
N ARG A 86 -18.17 -12.52 21.59
CA ARG A 86 -17.10 -12.98 22.48
C ARG A 86 -15.80 -13.14 21.67
N PRO A 87 -14.62 -12.82 22.22
CA PRO A 87 -13.35 -12.94 21.48
C PRO A 87 -13.10 -14.32 20.86
N MET A 88 -13.44 -15.40 21.57
CA MET A 88 -13.32 -16.77 21.05
C MET A 88 -14.16 -17.03 19.81
N SER A 89 -15.30 -16.35 19.66
CA SER A 89 -16.14 -16.45 18.46
C SER A 89 -15.46 -15.83 17.24
N LEU A 90 -14.62 -14.78 17.41
CA LEU A 90 -13.97 -14.12 16.30
C LEU A 90 -12.92 -15.02 15.61
N TYR A 91 -12.26 -15.90 16.37
CA TYR A 91 -11.31 -16.88 15.84
C TYR A 91 -11.93 -17.89 14.86
N THR A 92 -13.26 -18.04 14.86
CA THR A 92 -13.97 -18.86 13.85
C THR A 92 -14.03 -18.20 12.48
N TYR A 93 -13.82 -16.89 12.40
CA TYR A 93 -13.82 -16.11 11.16
C TYR A 93 -12.40 -15.77 10.69
N VAL A 94 -11.53 -15.40 11.62
CA VAL A 94 -10.14 -15.01 11.33
C VAL A 94 -9.18 -15.68 12.32
N PRO A 95 -8.16 -16.44 11.86
CA PRO A 95 -7.35 -17.26 12.73
C PRO A 95 -6.34 -16.48 13.58
N SER A 96 -5.96 -15.26 13.15
CA SER A 96 -4.99 -14.44 13.86
C SER A 96 -5.15 -12.94 13.53
N LYS A 97 -4.44 -12.09 14.28
CA LYS A 97 -4.38 -10.64 13.99
C LYS A 97 -3.73 -10.40 12.63
N GLU A 98 -2.67 -11.14 12.30
CA GLU A 98 -1.95 -11.02 11.02
C GLU A 98 -2.85 -11.39 9.84
N ALA A 99 -3.66 -12.45 9.99
CA ALA A 99 -4.64 -12.82 8.98
C ALA A 99 -5.74 -11.76 8.81
N LEU A 100 -6.22 -11.19 9.91
CA LEU A 100 -7.16 -10.07 9.88
C LEU A 100 -6.54 -8.86 9.16
N THR A 101 -5.31 -8.47 9.49
CA THR A 101 -4.59 -7.38 8.83
C THR A 101 -4.42 -7.61 7.33
N ALA A 102 -4.09 -8.84 6.92
CA ALA A 102 -3.97 -9.20 5.52
C ALA A 102 -5.29 -9.07 4.75
N LEU A 103 -6.42 -9.44 5.39
CA LEU A 103 -7.77 -9.26 4.87
C LEU A 103 -8.20 -7.79 4.81
N MET A 104 -7.88 -7.00 5.86
CA MET A 104 -8.15 -5.56 5.90
C MET A 104 -7.51 -4.84 4.73
N ALA A 105 -6.19 -4.99 4.53
CA ALA A 105 -5.52 -4.30 3.43
C ALA A 105 -5.93 -4.83 2.04
N ASP A 106 -6.36 -6.10 1.94
CA ASP A 106 -6.88 -6.61 0.66
C ASP A 106 -8.26 -6.00 0.34
N ALA A 107 -9.11 -5.84 1.36
CA ALA A 107 -10.41 -5.19 1.21
C ALA A 107 -10.30 -3.69 0.87
N VAL A 108 -9.33 -2.98 1.46
CA VAL A 108 -9.05 -1.59 1.06
C VAL A 108 -8.57 -1.55 -0.39
N ALA A 109 -7.67 -2.46 -0.80
CA ALA A 109 -7.18 -2.52 -2.18
C ALA A 109 -8.28 -2.81 -3.22
N GLU A 110 -9.27 -3.66 -2.88
CA GLU A 110 -10.41 -3.96 -3.77
C GLU A 110 -11.29 -2.72 -4.03
N ALA A 111 -11.33 -1.77 -3.07
CA ALA A 111 -12.16 -0.56 -3.15
C ALA A 111 -11.66 0.48 -4.17
N ASP A 112 -10.47 0.29 -4.76
CA ASP A 112 -9.93 1.20 -5.76
C ASP A 112 -10.89 1.40 -6.93
N ALA A 113 -11.00 2.65 -7.37
CA ALA A 113 -11.69 2.97 -8.60
C ALA A 113 -10.86 2.50 -9.81
N PRO A 114 -11.48 1.96 -10.87
CA PRO A 114 -10.81 1.75 -12.15
C PRO A 114 -10.22 3.05 -12.69
N ILE A 115 -9.03 2.98 -13.29
CA ILE A 115 -8.43 4.11 -14.02
C ILE A 115 -9.02 4.10 -15.43
N PRO A 116 -9.69 5.19 -15.88
CA PRO A 116 -10.30 5.20 -17.20
C PRO A 116 -9.25 5.07 -18.32
N PRO A 117 -9.39 4.08 -19.24
CA PRO A 117 -8.39 3.81 -20.28
C PRO A 117 -8.30 4.92 -21.33
N GLU A 118 -9.32 5.75 -21.48
CA GLU A 118 -9.39 6.88 -22.42
C GLU A 118 -8.53 8.08 -21.99
N LEU A 119 -8.04 8.11 -20.75
CA LEU A 119 -7.15 9.17 -20.29
C LEU A 119 -5.79 9.08 -21.02
N PRO A 120 -5.13 10.23 -21.26
CA PRO A 120 -3.75 10.23 -21.72
C PRO A 120 -2.86 9.37 -20.82
N VAL A 121 -1.86 8.69 -21.40
CA VAL A 121 -0.92 7.81 -20.66
C VAL A 121 -0.36 8.50 -19.41
N ARG A 122 0.04 9.76 -19.54
CA ARG A 122 0.56 10.57 -18.43
C ARG A 122 -0.44 10.69 -17.28
N ASP A 123 -1.71 10.90 -17.60
CA ASP A 123 -2.77 11.06 -16.60
C ASP A 123 -3.17 9.72 -15.98
N ARG A 124 -3.11 8.62 -16.75
CA ARG A 124 -3.27 7.25 -16.23
C ARG A 124 -2.17 6.91 -15.21
N MET A 125 -0.90 7.20 -15.53
CA MET A 125 0.22 7.03 -14.59
C MET A 125 0.06 7.92 -13.34
N ALA A 126 -0.35 9.18 -13.53
CA ALA A 126 -0.61 10.09 -12.42
C ALA A 126 -1.73 9.59 -11.50
N ALA A 127 -2.77 8.97 -12.07
CA ALA A 127 -3.88 8.38 -11.31
C ALA A 127 -3.42 7.27 -10.38
N ILE A 128 -2.46 6.43 -10.80
CA ILE A 128 -1.87 5.38 -9.94
C ILE A 128 -1.30 6.01 -8.66
N ALA A 129 -0.41 6.99 -8.79
CA ALA A 129 0.22 7.64 -7.64
C ALA A 129 -0.82 8.37 -6.75
N ARG A 130 -1.80 9.03 -7.36
CA ARG A 130 -2.86 9.74 -6.63
C ARG A 130 -3.77 8.80 -5.86
N GLN A 131 -4.13 7.65 -6.43
CA GLN A 131 -4.92 6.63 -5.75
C GLN A 131 -4.18 6.06 -4.54
N VAL A 132 -2.90 5.70 -4.69
CA VAL A 132 -2.07 5.24 -3.57
C VAL A 132 -1.98 6.30 -2.47
N ARG A 133 -1.73 7.57 -2.85
CA ARG A 133 -1.67 8.67 -1.87
C ARG A 133 -3.02 8.86 -1.16
N ALA A 134 -4.12 8.88 -1.90
CA ALA A 134 -5.45 9.07 -1.35
C ALA A 134 -5.83 7.93 -0.38
N GLU A 135 -5.52 6.69 -0.73
CA GLU A 135 -5.71 5.53 0.14
C GLU A 135 -4.94 5.70 1.46
N LEU A 136 -3.66 6.03 1.40
CA LEU A 136 -2.83 6.15 2.60
C LEU A 136 -3.28 7.30 3.50
N LEU A 137 -3.78 8.40 2.93
CA LEU A 137 -4.36 9.50 3.68
C LEU A 137 -5.71 9.11 4.33
N ALA A 138 -6.54 8.30 3.65
CA ALA A 138 -7.80 7.80 4.18
C ALA A 138 -7.59 6.70 5.23
N HIS A 139 -6.55 5.88 5.08
CA HIS A 139 -6.23 4.73 5.92
C HIS A 139 -4.77 4.78 6.43
N PRO A 140 -4.40 5.75 7.31
CA PRO A 140 -3.01 5.94 7.75
C PRO A 140 -2.35 4.71 8.39
N TRP A 141 -3.14 3.80 8.96
CA TRP A 141 -2.69 2.55 9.56
C TRP A 141 -1.98 1.62 8.57
N LEU A 142 -2.20 1.76 7.26
CA LEU A 142 -1.50 0.97 6.25
C LEU A 142 0.02 1.20 6.28
N LEU A 143 0.48 2.36 6.74
CA LEU A 143 1.91 2.66 6.91
C LEU A 143 2.57 1.89 8.07
N GLU A 144 1.77 1.34 8.99
CA GLU A 144 2.24 0.55 10.14
C GLU A 144 2.28 -0.96 9.85
N VAL A 145 1.71 -1.38 8.71
CA VAL A 145 1.62 -2.78 8.30
C VAL A 145 2.77 -3.09 7.34
N SER A 146 3.43 -4.23 7.52
CA SER A 146 4.49 -4.66 6.60
C SER A 146 3.91 -5.10 5.26
N PRO A 147 4.21 -4.42 4.13
CA PRO A 147 3.69 -4.80 2.81
C PRO A 147 4.29 -6.12 2.32
N TRP A 148 5.55 -6.40 2.66
CA TRP A 148 6.33 -7.53 2.15
C TRP A 148 5.79 -8.92 2.54
N ARG A 149 5.03 -9.01 3.64
CA ARG A 149 4.45 -10.28 4.11
C ARG A 149 2.94 -10.38 3.87
N MET A 150 2.36 -9.42 3.16
CA MET A 150 0.94 -9.47 2.82
C MET A 150 0.75 -10.45 1.67
N VAL A 151 -0.01 -11.51 1.93
CA VAL A 151 -0.32 -12.56 0.96
C VAL A 151 -1.12 -11.97 -0.22
N LEU A 152 -0.85 -12.40 -1.46
CA LEU A 152 -1.60 -11.99 -2.65
C LEU A 152 -3.09 -12.39 -2.52
N GLY A 153 -3.95 -11.42 -2.21
CA GLY A 153 -5.40 -11.58 -2.20
C GLY A 153 -6.02 -11.02 -3.48
N PRO A 154 -7.31 -11.31 -3.74
CA PRO A 154 -8.00 -10.86 -4.93
C PRO A 154 -8.03 -9.33 -5.06
N GLY A 155 -8.19 -8.58 -3.96
CA GLY A 155 -8.19 -7.12 -3.99
C GLY A 155 -6.88 -6.53 -4.46
N ARG A 156 -5.76 -6.99 -3.88
CA ARG A 156 -4.42 -6.61 -4.31
C ARG A 156 -4.15 -7.00 -5.77
N MET A 157 -4.55 -8.19 -6.19
CA MET A 157 -4.35 -8.62 -7.57
C MET A 157 -5.17 -7.79 -8.57
N ARG A 158 -6.41 -7.44 -8.23
CA ARG A 158 -7.24 -6.60 -9.08
C ARG A 158 -6.71 -5.18 -9.18
N ARG A 159 -6.22 -4.61 -8.08
CA ARG A 159 -5.47 -3.34 -8.11
C ARG A 159 -4.28 -3.45 -9.07
N TYR A 160 -3.46 -4.48 -8.92
CA TYR A 160 -2.26 -4.63 -9.74
C TYR A 160 -2.60 -4.75 -11.23
N GLU A 161 -3.62 -5.55 -11.59
CA GLU A 161 -4.13 -5.63 -12.96
C GLU A 161 -4.62 -4.27 -13.50
N ARG A 162 -5.34 -3.48 -12.70
CA ARG A 162 -5.78 -2.13 -13.09
C ARG A 162 -4.60 -1.18 -13.32
N GLN A 163 -3.58 -1.26 -12.47
CA GLN A 163 -2.36 -0.45 -12.60
C GLN A 163 -1.58 -0.85 -13.85
N LEU A 164 -1.43 -2.15 -14.13
CA LEU A 164 -0.80 -2.63 -15.36
C LEU A 164 -1.61 -2.22 -16.60
N ALA A 165 -2.93 -2.36 -16.59
CA ALA A 165 -3.79 -1.90 -17.69
C ALA A 165 -3.69 -0.39 -17.95
N ALA A 166 -3.43 0.42 -16.91
CA ALA A 166 -3.17 1.86 -17.04
C ALA A 166 -1.84 2.17 -17.72
N LEU A 167 -0.87 1.25 -17.69
CA LEU A 167 0.43 1.35 -18.35
C LEU A 167 0.47 0.65 -19.71
N ASP A 168 -0.46 -0.25 -19.97
CA ASP A 168 -0.52 -0.99 -21.22
C ASP A 168 -0.68 -0.04 -22.43
N GLY A 169 -0.01 -0.40 -23.52
CA GLY A 169 0.09 0.42 -24.73
C GLY A 169 1.03 1.64 -24.63
N ALA A 170 1.72 1.87 -23.51
CA ALA A 170 2.64 3.00 -23.33
C ALA A 170 4.06 2.77 -23.91
N GLY A 171 4.31 1.64 -24.59
CA GLY A 171 5.64 1.28 -25.10
C GLY A 171 6.62 0.79 -24.02
N LEU A 172 6.10 0.39 -22.86
CA LEU A 172 6.88 -0.19 -21.77
C LEU A 172 6.98 -1.72 -21.92
N SER A 173 8.10 -2.32 -21.53
CA SER A 173 8.19 -3.77 -21.33
C SER A 173 7.53 -4.17 -20.01
N ASP A 174 7.17 -5.44 -19.84
CA ASP A 174 6.57 -5.96 -18.60
C ASP A 174 7.39 -5.60 -17.34
N LEU A 175 8.72 -5.72 -17.43
CA LEU A 175 9.62 -5.34 -16.33
C LEU A 175 9.59 -3.83 -16.07
N ALA A 176 9.44 -3.01 -17.12
CA ALA A 176 9.33 -1.57 -16.94
C ALA A 176 7.96 -1.17 -16.37
N MET A 177 6.88 -1.87 -16.73
CA MET A 177 5.55 -1.66 -16.15
C MET A 177 5.57 -1.91 -14.64
N ASP A 178 6.10 -3.05 -14.19
CA ASP A 178 6.25 -3.37 -12.76
C ASP A 178 7.04 -2.29 -12.01
N ARG A 179 8.20 -1.88 -12.56
CA ARG A 179 9.03 -0.81 -11.97
C ARG A 179 8.34 0.55 -11.91
N VAL A 180 7.54 0.89 -12.92
CA VAL A 180 6.76 2.14 -12.93
C VAL A 180 5.69 2.11 -11.86
N VAL A 181 4.97 0.99 -11.70
CA VAL A 181 4.00 0.83 -10.58
C VAL A 181 4.70 0.98 -9.24
N ALA A 182 5.85 0.31 -9.06
CA ALA A 182 6.63 0.36 -7.83
C ALA A 182 7.08 1.79 -7.49
N VAL A 183 7.74 2.50 -8.41
CA VAL A 183 8.29 3.84 -8.14
C VAL A 183 7.18 4.87 -7.85
N LEU A 184 6.06 4.81 -8.57
CA LEU A 184 4.91 5.69 -8.34
C LEU A 184 4.27 5.42 -6.98
N SER A 185 4.14 4.15 -6.60
CA SER A 185 3.58 3.73 -5.32
C SER A 185 4.49 4.12 -4.14
N GLU A 186 5.80 3.91 -4.28
CA GLU A 186 6.80 4.27 -3.27
C GLU A 186 6.91 5.78 -3.08
N PHE A 187 6.91 6.55 -4.17
CA PHE A 187 6.87 8.01 -4.13
C PHE A 187 5.62 8.51 -3.39
N ALA A 188 4.44 8.01 -3.76
CA ALA A 188 3.18 8.35 -3.10
C ALA A 188 3.19 7.97 -1.62
N THR A 189 3.76 6.80 -1.28
CA THR A 189 3.89 6.33 0.10
C THR A 189 4.79 7.22 0.94
N GLY A 190 5.96 7.59 0.41
CA GLY A 190 6.89 8.50 1.08
C GLY A 190 6.26 9.87 1.33
N ASN A 191 5.57 10.42 0.33
CA ASN A 191 4.87 11.68 0.46
C ASN A 191 3.70 11.61 1.47
N ALA A 192 2.86 10.57 1.39
CA ALA A 192 1.73 10.39 2.30
C ALA A 192 2.19 10.29 3.76
N ARG A 193 3.31 9.60 4.03
CA ARG A 193 3.91 9.54 5.37
C ARG A 193 4.25 10.93 5.92
N MET A 194 4.80 11.81 5.09
CA MET A 194 5.10 13.19 5.49
C MET A 194 3.84 14.03 5.68
N ALA A 195 2.84 13.88 4.81
CA ALA A 195 1.56 14.57 4.96
C ALA A 195 0.82 14.17 6.24
N ILE A 196 0.82 12.88 6.60
CA ILE A 196 0.21 12.37 7.84
C ILE A 196 0.97 12.87 9.07
N ALA A 197 2.31 12.85 9.03
CA ALA A 197 3.12 13.37 10.12
C ALA A 197 2.88 14.88 10.34
N GLY A 198 2.85 15.66 9.26
CA GLY A 198 2.53 17.08 9.30
C GLY A 198 1.14 17.35 9.86
N SER A 199 0.11 16.64 9.38
CA SER A 199 -1.27 16.78 9.90
C SER A 199 -1.42 16.44 11.38
N ARG A 200 -0.62 15.49 11.91
CA ARG A 200 -0.63 15.15 13.34
C ARG A 200 0.05 16.25 14.17
N ALA A 201 1.18 16.77 13.70
CA ALA A 201 1.88 17.86 14.37
C ALA A 201 1.01 19.13 14.43
N THR A 202 0.36 19.50 13.32
CA THR A 202 -0.49 20.69 13.26
C THR A 202 -1.77 20.60 14.10
N ALA A 203 -2.23 19.39 14.41
CA ALA A 203 -3.34 19.17 15.33
C ALA A 203 -2.96 19.43 16.80
N GLU A 204 -1.69 19.32 17.15
CA GLU A 204 -1.17 19.63 18.49
C GLU A 204 -0.82 21.11 18.64
N VAL A 205 -0.08 21.66 17.68
CA VAL A 205 0.32 23.08 17.60
C VAL A 205 0.33 23.48 16.13
N SER A 206 -0.32 24.58 15.76
CA SER A 206 -0.30 25.01 14.35
C SER A 206 1.12 25.39 13.91
N ASP A 207 1.42 25.23 12.62
CA ASP A 207 2.74 25.60 12.07
C ASP A 207 3.09 27.06 12.38
N ALA A 208 2.11 27.97 12.31
CA ALA A 208 2.29 29.39 12.60
C ALA A 208 2.67 29.65 14.07
N GLU A 209 2.00 28.97 15.02
CA GLU A 209 2.32 29.06 16.44
C GLU A 209 3.71 28.49 16.75
N TRP A 210 4.03 27.33 16.17
CA TRP A 210 5.34 26.70 16.36
C TRP A 210 6.47 27.63 15.87
N TRP A 211 6.31 28.24 14.70
CA TRP A 211 7.28 29.18 14.14
C TRP A 211 7.38 30.49 14.90
N ALA A 212 6.26 31.03 15.40
CA ALA A 212 6.28 32.22 16.24
C ALA A 212 7.06 31.99 17.55
N GLU A 213 6.96 30.78 18.12
CA GLU A 213 7.67 30.40 19.34
C GLU A 213 9.16 30.06 19.09
N HIS A 214 9.47 29.29 18.04
CA HIS A 214 10.80 28.68 17.86
C HIS A 214 11.68 29.39 16.82
N GLY A 215 11.09 30.18 15.91
CA GLY A 215 11.80 30.86 14.82
C GLY A 215 12.96 31.77 15.27
N PRO A 216 12.79 32.61 16.31
CA PRO A 216 13.88 33.45 16.83
C PRO A 216 15.06 32.61 17.34
N THR A 217 14.80 31.58 18.14
CA THR A 217 15.82 30.66 18.65
C THR A 217 16.55 29.93 17.53
N LEU A 218 15.83 29.48 16.50
CA LEU A 218 16.44 28.83 15.35
C LEU A 218 17.36 29.79 14.58
N THR A 219 16.98 31.06 14.47
CA THR A 219 17.80 32.10 13.83
C THR A 219 19.09 32.37 14.60
N GLU A 220 19.06 32.34 15.93
CA GLU A 220 20.25 32.48 16.77
C GLU A 220 21.19 31.26 16.68
N LEU A 221 20.63 30.06 16.59
CA LEU A 221 21.39 28.79 16.57
C LEU A 221 21.88 28.38 15.19
N MET A 222 21.25 28.86 14.11
CA MET A 222 21.63 28.58 12.72
C MET A 222 22.17 29.84 12.04
N PRO A 223 23.41 30.25 12.34
CA PRO A 223 23.96 31.45 11.77
C PRO A 223 24.20 31.26 10.26
N ALA A 224 23.83 32.27 9.48
CA ALA A 224 23.77 32.20 8.02
C ALA A 224 25.15 32.09 7.34
N ASP A 225 26.23 32.38 8.05
CA ASP A 225 27.60 32.17 7.59
C ASP A 225 27.96 30.68 7.55
N LEU A 226 27.44 29.88 8.49
CA LEU A 226 27.62 28.42 8.52
C LEU A 226 26.60 27.68 7.65
N PHE A 227 25.38 28.20 7.51
CA PHE A 227 24.29 27.54 6.76
C PHE A 227 23.65 28.41 5.66
N PRO A 228 24.44 29.05 4.77
CA PRO A 228 23.93 30.08 3.85
C PRO A 228 22.84 29.58 2.89
N LEU A 229 22.96 28.33 2.42
CA LEU A 229 21.97 27.74 1.52
C LEU A 229 20.67 27.39 2.24
N SER A 230 20.76 26.74 3.40
CA SER A 230 19.58 26.35 4.19
C SER A 230 18.81 27.56 4.68
N SER A 231 19.49 28.62 5.14
CA SER A 231 18.85 29.88 5.54
C SER A 231 18.11 30.51 4.36
N ARG A 232 18.74 30.61 3.18
CA ARG A 232 18.11 31.19 1.98
C ARG A 232 16.91 30.38 1.48
N VAL A 233 17.05 29.05 1.39
CA VAL A 233 15.97 28.17 0.91
C VAL A 233 14.84 28.11 1.93
N GLY A 234 15.15 27.97 3.22
CA GLY A 234 14.16 27.96 4.30
C GLY A 234 13.35 29.25 4.37
N ALA A 235 14.00 30.40 4.22
CA ALA A 235 13.31 31.69 4.15
C ALA A 235 12.31 31.75 2.98
N ALA A 236 12.72 31.31 1.78
CA ALA A 236 11.83 31.28 0.61
C ALA A 236 10.64 30.31 0.79
N VAL A 237 10.88 29.13 1.39
CA VAL A 237 9.82 28.15 1.71
C VAL A 237 8.83 28.74 2.71
N GLY A 238 9.33 29.33 3.81
CA GLY A 238 8.48 29.94 4.83
C GLY A 238 7.67 31.13 4.30
N GLU A 239 8.28 31.99 3.47
CA GLU A 239 7.59 33.12 2.84
C GLU A 239 6.49 32.65 1.88
N PHE A 240 6.76 31.64 1.05
CA PHE A 240 5.81 31.18 0.05
C PHE A 240 4.65 30.37 0.64
N TYR A 241 4.95 29.39 1.51
CA TYR A 241 3.95 28.47 2.03
C TYR A 241 3.32 28.92 3.35
N GLN A 242 3.93 29.87 4.06
CA GLN A 242 3.55 30.22 5.44
C GLN A 242 3.57 28.99 6.38
N ALA A 243 4.43 28.03 6.06
CA ALA A 243 4.54 26.71 6.70
C ALA A 243 5.96 26.16 6.48
N PRO A 244 6.43 25.20 7.29
CA PRO A 244 7.74 24.57 7.09
C PRO A 244 7.83 23.75 5.80
N ALA A 245 6.68 23.32 5.25
CA ALA A 245 6.60 22.58 4.00
C ALA A 245 5.17 22.60 3.44
N ASP A 246 5.03 22.24 2.16
CA ASP A 246 3.75 21.90 1.52
C ASP A 246 3.82 20.47 0.98
N PRO A 247 3.35 19.46 1.74
CA PRO A 247 3.35 18.08 1.28
C PRO A 247 2.50 17.85 0.02
N ALA A 248 1.44 18.65 -0.21
CA ALA A 248 0.58 18.50 -1.38
C ALA A 248 1.24 19.07 -2.64
N GLY A 249 1.81 20.27 -2.57
CA GLY A 249 2.60 20.84 -3.65
C GLY A 249 3.86 20.02 -3.96
N ALA A 250 4.56 19.53 -2.94
CA ALA A 250 5.71 18.64 -3.12
C ALA A 250 5.32 17.34 -3.84
N PHE A 251 4.12 16.81 -3.57
CA PHE A 251 3.59 15.64 -4.28
C PHE A 251 3.38 15.93 -5.77
N GLU A 252 2.65 16.99 -6.10
CA GLU A 252 2.35 17.31 -7.51
C GLU A 252 3.62 17.69 -8.29
N TYR A 253 4.54 18.42 -7.67
CA TYR A 253 5.85 18.72 -8.27
C TYR A 253 6.65 17.43 -8.53
N GLY A 254 6.80 16.58 -7.53
CA GLY A 254 7.57 15.32 -7.65
C GLY A 254 6.94 14.36 -8.65
N LEU A 255 5.60 14.23 -8.64
CA LEU A 255 4.87 13.41 -9.59
C LEU A 255 5.10 13.90 -11.02
N ALA A 256 4.98 15.20 -11.27
CA ALA A 256 5.24 15.76 -12.59
C ALA A 256 6.66 15.43 -13.08
N ARG A 257 7.69 15.60 -12.24
CA ARG A 257 9.09 15.30 -12.59
C ARG A 257 9.33 13.80 -12.84
N LEU A 258 8.74 12.92 -12.03
CA LEU A 258 8.85 11.47 -12.23
C LEU A 258 8.21 11.04 -13.55
N LEU A 259 7.02 11.56 -13.85
CA LEU A 259 6.33 11.24 -15.11
C LEU A 259 7.10 11.76 -16.33
N ASP A 260 7.64 12.97 -16.26
CA ASP A 260 8.46 13.54 -17.34
C ASP A 260 9.69 12.63 -17.61
N GLY A 261 10.33 12.12 -16.55
CA GLY A 261 11.46 11.19 -16.66
C GLY A 261 11.10 9.81 -17.21
N ILE A 262 9.98 9.22 -16.75
CA ILE A 262 9.50 7.92 -17.25
C ILE A 262 9.13 8.00 -18.74
N LEU A 263 8.40 9.05 -19.13
CA LEU A 263 7.97 9.23 -20.51
C LEU A 263 9.14 9.54 -21.46
N ALA A 264 10.18 10.26 -21.00
CA ALA A 264 11.38 10.49 -21.79
C ALA A 264 12.15 9.19 -22.14
N ASP A 265 12.24 8.23 -21.21
CA ASP A 265 12.86 6.91 -21.45
C ASP A 265 12.08 6.10 -22.50
N THR A 266 10.74 6.17 -22.48
CA THR A 266 9.90 5.50 -23.50
C THR A 266 10.08 6.08 -24.89
N GLY A 267 10.19 7.42 -25.01
CA GLY A 267 10.44 8.09 -26.29
C GLY A 267 11.84 7.80 -26.84
N SER A 268 12.84 7.72 -25.98
CA SER A 268 14.23 7.41 -26.39
C SER A 268 14.41 5.97 -26.84
N ARG A 269 13.64 5.01 -26.32
CA ARG A 269 13.65 3.62 -26.84
C ARG A 269 12.97 3.50 -28.20
N ALA A 270 11.86 4.20 -28.44
CA ALA A 270 11.15 4.15 -29.72
C ALA A 270 11.99 4.68 -30.90
N VAL A 271 12.81 5.71 -30.68
CA VAL A 271 13.69 6.31 -31.71
C VAL A 271 14.89 5.43 -32.05
N ASN A 272 15.32 4.54 -31.15
CA ASN A 272 16.47 3.66 -31.35
C ASN A 272 16.11 2.27 -31.94
N THR A 273 14.88 2.10 -32.43
CA THR A 273 14.35 0.84 -32.99
C THR A 273 13.85 0.98 -34.44
N GLU A 274 14.45 1.84 -35.25
CA GLU A 274 14.37 1.74 -36.72
C GLU A 274 15.75 1.32 -37.30
N PRO A 275 15.77 0.48 -38.36
CA PRO A 275 16.92 -0.34 -38.75
C PRO A 275 18.10 0.42 -39.37
#